data_AF-A0A345HLE1-F1
#
_entry.id   AF-A0A345HLE1-F1
#
_cell.length_a   1.000
_cell.length_b   1.000
_cell.length_c   1.000
_cell.angle_alpha   90.00
_cell.angle_beta   90.00
_cell.angle_gamma   90.00
#
_symmetry.space_group_name_H-M   'P 1'
#
loop_
_entity.id
_entity.type
_entity.pdbx_description
1 polymer ?
#
loop_
_entity_poly.entity_id
_entity_poly.type
_entity_poly.pdbx_seq_one_letter_code
_entity_poly.pdbx_strand_id
1 'polypeptide(L)'
;MSAAAHPQSHPHAHPQPHPPLDGKVALVAGATRGAGRGIAVELGAAGATVYVTGRSTRERRSEYNRPEVIEDTADLVTAAGGRGIAVPVDHLVPAQVRSLVDRIETEQGRLDILVNDIWGGELLVEWDTPLWEHNLDNGLRMLRLAVDTHAITSHHALPLLLRTPGGLVVEMTDGTAEYNGKTYRDSFFYDLAKAAVLRMGFSLGHELGPRGATAVALTPGWLRSELMLDHFGVTEETWRDALKAEPHFAISETPSYVGRAVAALAADPEVARWNGGSLSSGQLAQEYGFSDLDGSRPDAFRYLVEVQGPGKPADVTGYR
;
A
#
# COMPACT_ATOMS: atom_id res chain seq x y z
N MET A 1 0.12 -18.15 -70.34
CA MET A 1 0.46 -16.74 -70.12
C MET A 1 -0.35 -16.21 -68.94
N SER A 2 0.36 -15.91 -67.84
CA SER A 2 0.04 -15.05 -66.69
C SER A 2 -1.43 -14.80 -66.31
N ALA A 3 -1.84 -15.38 -65.18
CA ALA A 3 -2.83 -14.76 -64.29
C ALA A 3 -2.10 -14.34 -63.00
N ALA A 4 -2.04 -13.04 -62.76
CA ALA A 4 -1.38 -12.43 -61.62
C ALA A 4 -2.21 -12.65 -60.35
N ALA A 5 -1.58 -13.25 -59.33
CA ALA A 5 -2.14 -13.35 -57.99
C ALA A 5 -2.09 -11.98 -57.30
N HIS A 6 -3.24 -11.52 -56.81
CA HIS A 6 -3.33 -10.38 -55.90
C HIS A 6 -2.74 -10.74 -54.53
N PRO A 7 -1.94 -9.86 -53.89
CA PRO A 7 -1.56 -10.04 -52.50
C PRO A 7 -2.77 -9.75 -51.60
N GLN A 8 -3.16 -10.75 -50.81
CA GLN A 8 -4.15 -10.58 -49.75
C GLN A 8 -3.58 -9.61 -48.70
N SER A 9 -4.34 -8.56 -48.42
CA SER A 9 -4.08 -7.61 -47.34
C SER A 9 -4.09 -8.34 -46.00
N HIS A 10 -3.00 -8.24 -45.24
CA HIS A 10 -2.93 -8.67 -43.85
C HIS A 10 -3.99 -7.94 -43.00
N PRO A 11 -4.72 -8.64 -42.12
CA PRO A 11 -5.61 -7.99 -41.18
C PRO A 11 -4.79 -7.10 -40.24
N HIS A 12 -5.21 -5.83 -40.13
CA HIS A 12 -4.69 -4.88 -39.17
C HIS A 12 -4.66 -5.52 -37.77
N ALA A 13 -3.47 -5.54 -37.16
CA ALA A 13 -3.33 -5.91 -35.76
C ALA A 13 -4.23 -4.99 -34.93
N HIS A 14 -5.20 -5.57 -34.23
CA HIS A 14 -5.91 -4.84 -33.18
C HIS A 14 -4.85 -4.35 -32.17
N PRO A 15 -4.82 -3.05 -31.81
CA PRO A 15 -3.96 -2.61 -30.72
C PRO A 15 -4.35 -3.39 -29.47
N GLN A 16 -3.37 -4.07 -28.87
CA GLN A 16 -3.54 -4.71 -27.58
C GLN A 16 -4.04 -3.64 -26.59
N PRO A 17 -5.00 -3.94 -25.70
CA PRO A 17 -5.40 -2.99 -24.68
C PRO A 17 -4.16 -2.60 -23.88
N HIS A 18 -3.87 -1.30 -23.83
CA HIS A 18 -2.76 -0.80 -23.03
C HIS A 18 -2.97 -1.17 -21.56
N PRO A 19 -1.89 -1.42 -20.78
CA PRO A 19 -2.00 -1.56 -19.34
C PRO A 19 -2.78 -0.37 -18.75
N PRO A 20 -3.65 -0.59 -17.75
CA PRO A 20 -4.65 0.41 -17.34
C PRO A 20 -4.04 1.68 -16.73
N LEU A 21 -2.78 1.63 -16.28
CA LEU A 21 -2.04 2.76 -15.70
C LEU A 21 -0.85 3.20 -16.56
N ASP A 22 -0.82 2.86 -17.85
CA ASP A 22 0.20 3.34 -18.78
C ASP A 22 0.22 4.89 -18.80
N GLY A 23 1.43 5.45 -18.72
CA GLY A 23 1.66 6.90 -18.61
C GLY A 23 1.32 7.55 -17.26
N LYS A 24 0.87 6.78 -16.25
CA LYS A 24 0.65 7.27 -14.88
C LYS A 24 1.94 7.27 -14.07
N VAL A 25 2.09 8.26 -13.20
CA VAL A 25 3.24 8.40 -12.30
C VAL A 25 2.80 8.22 -10.85
N ALA A 26 3.41 7.26 -10.17
CA ALA A 26 3.15 6.95 -8.77
C ALA A 26 4.37 7.24 -7.89
N LEU A 27 4.12 7.73 -6.68
CA LEU A 27 5.06 7.75 -5.57
C LEU A 27 4.54 6.80 -4.49
N VAL A 28 5.29 5.75 -4.19
CA VAL A 28 5.03 4.87 -3.04
C VAL A 28 6.09 5.15 -1.98
N ALA A 29 5.67 5.88 -0.94
CA ALA A 29 6.47 6.17 0.23
C ALA A 29 6.41 5.01 1.21
N GLY A 30 7.57 4.46 1.60
CA GLY A 30 7.64 3.25 2.43
C GLY A 30 7.76 1.94 1.65
N ALA A 31 8.04 1.99 0.34
CA ALA A 31 8.02 0.85 -0.58
C ALA A 31 9.19 -0.16 -0.46
N THR A 32 9.95 -0.15 0.64
CA THR A 32 11.11 -1.05 0.78
C THR A 32 10.70 -2.53 0.88
N ARG A 33 9.57 -2.81 1.53
CA ARG A 33 9.10 -4.15 1.93
C ARG A 33 7.60 -4.12 2.22
N GLY A 34 7.02 -5.25 2.60
CA GLY A 34 5.62 -5.33 3.06
C GLY A 34 4.61 -4.79 2.06
N ALA A 35 3.56 -4.13 2.56
CA ALA A 35 2.47 -3.59 1.76
C ALA A 35 2.99 -2.63 0.67
N GLY A 36 3.85 -1.68 1.01
CA GLY A 36 4.42 -0.71 0.06
C GLY A 36 5.16 -1.37 -1.10
N ARG A 37 5.89 -2.48 -0.85
CA ARG A 37 6.48 -3.27 -1.94
C ARG A 37 5.40 -3.89 -2.82
N GLY A 38 4.43 -4.57 -2.23
CA GLY A 38 3.31 -5.17 -2.97
C GLY A 38 2.56 -4.14 -3.83
N ILE A 39 2.25 -2.98 -3.25
CA ILE A 39 1.60 -1.86 -3.93
C ILE A 39 2.45 -1.33 -5.09
N ALA A 40 3.75 -1.10 -4.88
CA ALA A 40 4.63 -0.64 -5.94
C ALA A 40 4.67 -1.63 -7.12
N VAL A 41 4.77 -2.93 -6.83
CA VAL A 41 4.83 -3.99 -7.85
C VAL A 41 3.53 -4.10 -8.63
N GLU A 42 2.36 -4.08 -7.97
CA GLU A 42 1.06 -4.17 -8.67
C GLU A 42 0.74 -2.91 -9.47
N LEU A 43 1.17 -1.72 -9.02
CA LEU A 43 1.13 -0.49 -9.83
C LEU A 43 2.04 -0.62 -11.07
N GLY A 44 3.22 -1.23 -10.92
CA GLY A 44 4.11 -1.57 -12.03
C GLY A 44 3.48 -2.57 -13.00
N ALA A 45 2.84 -3.63 -12.50
CA ALA A 45 2.13 -4.62 -13.31
C ALA A 45 1.01 -3.99 -14.15
N ALA A 46 0.41 -2.91 -13.66
CA ALA A 46 -0.58 -2.12 -14.37
C ALA A 46 0.02 -1.08 -15.35
N GLY A 47 1.36 -0.99 -15.46
CA GLY A 47 2.09 -0.17 -16.43
C GLY A 47 2.59 1.18 -15.92
N ALA A 48 2.45 1.48 -14.62
CA ALA A 48 2.83 2.79 -14.09
C ALA A 48 4.36 2.98 -14.02
N THR A 49 4.79 4.25 -14.05
CA THR A 49 6.12 4.65 -13.55
C THR A 49 6.02 4.85 -12.05
N VAL A 50 6.81 4.12 -11.26
CA VAL A 50 6.71 4.09 -9.80
C VAL A 50 8.02 4.53 -9.16
N TYR A 51 7.97 5.63 -8.41
CA TYR A 51 9.03 6.04 -7.49
C TYR A 51 8.90 5.23 -6.19
N VAL A 52 9.93 4.42 -5.94
CA VAL A 52 10.04 3.51 -4.80
C VAL A 52 10.96 4.16 -3.78
N THR A 53 10.41 4.54 -2.63
CA THR A 53 11.16 5.34 -1.65
C THR A 53 11.19 4.70 -0.27
N GLY A 54 12.30 4.94 0.43
CA GLY A 54 12.61 4.34 1.71
C GLY A 54 14.07 4.56 2.09
N ARG A 55 14.46 4.04 3.26
CA ARG A 55 15.77 4.35 3.87
C ARG A 55 16.82 3.27 3.66
N SER A 56 16.39 2.03 3.42
CA SER A 56 17.30 0.90 3.19
C SER A 56 17.65 0.83 1.71
N THR A 57 18.94 0.91 1.41
CA THR A 57 19.54 0.77 0.08
C THR A 57 20.55 -0.37 0.10
N ARG A 58 21.07 -0.74 -1.07
CA ARG A 58 22.19 -1.69 -1.19
C ARG A 58 23.44 -1.24 -0.41
N GLU A 59 23.62 0.06 -0.24
CA GLU A 59 24.79 0.66 0.43
C GLU A 59 24.56 1.00 1.91
N ARG A 60 23.29 1.18 2.33
CA ARG A 60 22.93 1.65 3.67
C ARG A 60 21.72 0.89 4.21
N ARG A 61 21.88 0.27 5.38
CA ARG A 61 20.77 -0.28 6.17
C ARG A 61 20.13 0.80 7.05
N SER A 62 18.80 0.79 7.17
CA SER A 62 18.10 1.60 8.18
C SER A 62 18.20 0.95 9.55
N GLU A 63 17.80 1.67 10.60
CA GLU A 63 17.76 1.18 11.99
C GLU A 63 16.86 -0.06 12.16
N TYR A 64 15.90 -0.23 11.25
CA TYR A 64 15.04 -1.40 11.16
C TYR A 64 15.79 -2.72 10.88
N ASN A 65 17.05 -2.63 10.41
CA ASN A 65 18.00 -3.74 10.26
C ASN A 65 17.47 -4.99 9.54
N ARG A 66 16.77 -4.79 8.42
CA ARG A 66 16.28 -5.88 7.56
C ARG A 66 16.97 -5.89 6.19
N PRO A 67 17.01 -7.04 5.49
CA PRO A 67 17.78 -7.19 4.25
C PRO A 67 17.15 -6.48 3.05
N GLU A 68 15.84 -6.24 3.05
CA GLU A 68 15.14 -5.66 1.90
C GLU A 68 15.56 -4.21 1.65
N VAL A 69 15.70 -3.85 0.37
CA VAL A 69 16.12 -2.53 -0.10
C VAL A 69 15.20 -2.01 -1.19
N ILE A 70 15.18 -0.69 -1.38
CA ILE A 70 14.33 -0.03 -2.37
C ILE A 70 14.70 -0.39 -3.82
N GLU A 71 15.98 -0.69 -4.10
CA GLU A 71 16.42 -1.05 -5.44
C GLU A 71 15.81 -2.38 -5.88
N ASP A 72 15.73 -3.37 -4.98
CA ASP A 72 15.12 -4.66 -5.29
C ASP A 72 13.62 -4.50 -5.58
N THR A 73 12.93 -3.64 -4.83
CA THR A 73 11.53 -3.33 -5.15
C THR A 73 11.40 -2.63 -6.50
N ALA A 74 12.27 -1.67 -6.84
CA ALA A 74 12.23 -1.01 -8.15
C ALA A 74 12.53 -1.98 -9.32
N ASP A 75 13.42 -2.94 -9.11
CA ASP A 75 13.69 -4.02 -10.07
C ASP A 75 12.44 -4.89 -10.25
N LEU A 76 11.72 -5.22 -9.17
CA LEU A 76 10.45 -5.95 -9.23
C LEU A 76 9.34 -5.17 -9.97
N VAL A 77 9.21 -3.86 -9.74
CA VAL A 77 8.28 -3.00 -10.52
C VAL A 77 8.57 -3.09 -12.01
N THR A 78 9.85 -3.00 -12.38
CA THR A 78 10.29 -3.05 -13.78
C THR A 78 10.03 -4.42 -14.39
N ALA A 79 10.32 -5.50 -13.65
CA ALA A 79 10.05 -6.87 -14.07
C ALA A 79 8.54 -7.15 -14.24
N ALA A 80 7.68 -6.47 -13.48
CA ALA A 80 6.23 -6.60 -13.58
C ALA A 80 5.63 -5.91 -14.83
N GLY A 81 6.39 -5.04 -15.52
CA GLY A 81 5.96 -4.37 -16.75
C GLY A 81 5.88 -2.85 -16.67
N GLY A 82 6.16 -2.27 -15.50
CA GLY A 82 6.21 -0.82 -15.30
C GLY A 82 7.63 -0.27 -15.37
N ARG A 83 7.84 0.91 -14.80
CA ARG A 83 9.17 1.51 -14.63
C ARG A 83 9.41 1.83 -13.15
N GLY A 84 10.23 1.03 -12.48
CA GLY A 84 10.63 1.28 -11.09
C GLY A 84 11.79 2.26 -10.99
N ILE A 85 11.70 3.24 -10.09
CA ILE A 85 12.76 4.21 -9.81
C ILE A 85 13.00 4.23 -8.31
N ALA A 86 14.11 3.64 -7.87
CA ALA A 86 14.53 3.69 -6.47
C ALA A 86 15.09 5.08 -6.12
N VAL A 87 14.59 5.69 -5.04
CA VAL A 87 15.13 6.94 -4.49
C VAL A 87 15.26 6.84 -2.97
N PRO A 88 16.47 6.94 -2.41
CA PRO A 88 16.67 6.91 -0.96
C PRO A 88 16.12 8.18 -0.33
N VAL A 89 15.15 8.03 0.57
CA VAL A 89 14.48 9.14 1.25
C VAL A 89 14.15 8.76 2.69
N ASP A 90 14.52 9.61 3.62
CA ASP A 90 13.94 9.65 4.96
C ASP A 90 12.78 10.64 4.97
N HIS A 91 11.56 10.12 5.07
CA HIS A 91 10.33 10.93 5.03
C HIS A 91 10.13 11.81 6.28
N LEU A 92 10.99 11.68 7.30
CA LEU A 92 11.06 12.63 8.40
C LEU A 92 11.96 13.84 8.12
N VAL A 93 12.64 13.87 6.97
CA VAL A 93 13.53 14.96 6.58
C VAL A 93 12.88 15.75 5.45
N PRO A 94 12.20 16.89 5.73
CA PRO A 94 11.45 17.64 4.73
C PRO A 94 12.27 18.05 3.50
N ALA A 95 13.57 18.34 3.68
CA ALA A 95 14.46 18.67 2.57
C ALA A 95 14.63 17.50 1.58
N GLN A 96 14.72 16.26 2.06
CA GLN A 96 14.84 15.08 1.18
C GLN A 96 13.54 14.82 0.43
N VAL A 97 12.39 14.95 1.12
CA VAL A 97 11.07 14.80 0.50
C VAL A 97 10.83 15.87 -0.57
N ARG A 98 11.22 17.12 -0.31
CA ARG A 98 11.17 18.20 -1.31
C ARG A 98 12.00 17.84 -2.53
N SER A 99 13.26 17.45 -2.36
CA SER A 99 14.14 17.07 -3.47
C SER A 99 13.62 15.87 -4.26
N LEU A 100 12.95 14.92 -3.61
CA LEU A 100 12.24 13.83 -4.28
C LEU A 100 11.13 14.38 -5.19
N VAL A 101 10.26 15.25 -4.67
CA VAL A 101 9.14 15.80 -5.46
C VAL A 101 9.65 16.68 -6.60
N ASP A 102 10.66 17.51 -6.38
CA ASP A 102 11.30 18.33 -7.43
C ASP A 102 11.87 17.44 -8.55
N ARG A 103 12.43 16.28 -8.19
CA ARG A 103 12.91 15.29 -9.15
C ARG A 103 11.77 14.66 -9.94
N ILE A 104 10.66 14.27 -9.29
CA ILE A 104 9.47 13.74 -9.97
C ILE A 104 8.93 14.78 -10.96
N GLU A 105 8.81 16.04 -10.55
CA GLU A 105 8.39 17.13 -11.41
C GLU A 105 9.34 17.30 -12.61
N THR A 106 10.65 17.30 -12.38
CA THR A 106 11.64 17.49 -13.45
C THR A 106 11.62 16.33 -14.45
N GLU A 107 11.53 15.09 -13.98
CA GLU A 107 11.60 13.91 -14.84
C GLU A 107 10.27 13.59 -15.53
N GLN A 108 9.13 13.87 -14.89
CA GLN A 108 7.81 13.41 -15.34
C GLN A 108 6.79 14.53 -15.54
N GLY A 109 6.97 15.70 -14.93
CA GLY A 109 6.05 16.84 -14.99
C GLY A 109 4.72 16.65 -14.26
N ARG A 110 4.50 15.50 -13.62
CA ARG A 110 3.23 15.12 -12.99
C ARG A 110 3.42 14.11 -11.85
N LEU A 111 2.40 14.00 -11.01
CA LEU A 111 2.20 12.92 -10.05
C LEU A 111 0.71 12.55 -10.10
N ASP A 112 0.38 11.28 -10.32
CA ASP A 112 -1.01 10.81 -10.40
C ASP A 112 -1.45 10.09 -9.13
N ILE A 113 -0.54 9.34 -8.51
CA ILE A 113 -0.83 8.45 -7.39
C ILE A 113 0.19 8.69 -6.29
N LEU A 114 -0.27 9.05 -5.10
CA LEU A 114 0.54 9.10 -3.88
C LEU A 114 0.07 8.00 -2.93
N VAL A 115 0.98 7.13 -2.54
CA VAL A 115 0.74 6.13 -1.49
C VAL A 115 1.67 6.45 -0.32
N ASN A 116 1.09 6.83 0.80
CA ASN A 116 1.79 6.95 2.07
C ASN A 116 1.65 5.62 2.83
N ASP A 117 2.69 4.79 2.75
CA ASP A 117 2.84 3.50 3.46
C ASP A 117 4.05 3.54 4.43
N ILE A 118 4.33 4.71 5.02
CA ILE A 118 5.50 4.86 5.86
C ILE A 118 5.20 4.32 7.26
N TRP A 119 5.77 3.18 7.59
CA TRP A 119 5.78 2.63 8.94
C TRP A 119 7.13 1.99 9.27
N GLY A 120 7.43 1.90 10.56
CA GLY A 120 8.66 1.28 11.06
C GLY A 120 8.67 1.21 12.58
N GLY A 121 7.47 1.16 13.17
CA GLY A 121 7.25 1.20 14.61
C GLY A 121 7.19 -0.17 15.25
N GLU A 122 7.25 -1.28 14.50
CA GLU A 122 7.04 -2.64 15.02
C GLU A 122 7.99 -3.00 16.16
N LEU A 123 9.26 -2.59 16.05
CA LEU A 123 10.27 -2.83 17.10
C LEU A 123 10.19 -1.85 18.28
N LEU A 124 9.26 -0.89 18.22
CA LEU A 124 9.04 0.15 19.23
C LEU A 124 7.75 -0.07 20.02
N VAL A 125 6.87 -0.97 19.57
CA VAL A 125 5.61 -1.27 20.25
C VAL A 125 5.88 -2.11 21.49
N GLU A 126 5.36 -1.66 22.63
CA GLU A 126 5.22 -2.48 23.84
C GLU A 126 3.74 -2.87 23.98
N TRP A 127 3.43 -4.14 23.70
CA TRP A 127 2.09 -4.70 23.79
C TRP A 127 1.67 -4.90 25.26
N ASP A 128 0.37 -4.78 25.53
CA ASP A 128 -0.22 -4.97 26.87
C ASP A 128 0.40 -4.08 27.97
N THR A 129 1.09 -3.02 27.57
CA THR A 129 1.83 -2.12 28.47
C THR A 129 1.05 -0.81 28.63
N PRO A 130 0.68 -0.42 29.86
CA PRO A 130 -0.02 0.84 30.10
C PRO A 130 0.80 2.06 29.64
N LEU A 131 0.12 3.13 29.24
CA LEU A 131 0.75 4.36 28.72
C LEU A 131 1.87 4.91 29.61
N TRP A 132 1.68 4.91 30.94
CA TRP A 132 2.65 5.45 31.89
C TRP A 132 3.87 4.54 32.14
N GLU A 133 3.83 3.30 31.65
CA GLU A 133 4.92 2.32 31.73
C GLU A 133 5.64 2.14 30.38
N HIS A 134 4.92 2.39 29.26
CA HIS A 134 5.50 2.35 27.92
C HIS A 134 6.69 3.31 27.82
N ASN A 135 7.79 2.89 27.19
CA ASN A 135 8.90 3.78 26.93
C ASN A 135 8.44 5.02 26.12
N LEU A 136 8.55 6.20 26.72
CA LEU A 136 8.00 7.44 26.14
C LEU A 136 8.66 7.79 24.80
N ASP A 137 9.97 7.62 24.67
CA ASP A 137 10.71 7.95 23.46
C ASP A 137 10.32 7.03 22.30
N ASN A 138 10.19 5.73 22.57
CA ASN A 138 9.69 4.74 21.59
C ASN A 138 8.26 5.10 21.15
N GLY A 139 7.40 5.43 22.10
CA GLY A 139 6.03 5.85 21.88
C GLY A 139 5.91 7.07 20.96
N LEU A 140 6.60 8.15 21.31
CA LEU A 140 6.62 9.38 20.51
C LEU A 140 7.29 9.17 19.14
N ARG A 141 8.31 8.31 19.07
CA ARG A 141 8.96 7.94 17.80
C ARG A 141 7.98 7.24 16.86
N MET A 142 7.11 6.36 17.35
CA MET A 142 6.06 5.74 16.53
C MET A 142 5.12 6.77 15.92
N LEU A 143 4.69 7.76 16.71
CA LEU A 143 3.83 8.84 16.21
C LEU A 143 4.52 9.65 15.12
N ARG A 144 5.82 9.96 15.26
CA ARG A 144 6.57 10.62 14.18
C ARG A 144 6.64 9.75 12.93
N LEU A 145 6.93 8.46 13.07
CA LEU A 145 7.04 7.53 11.95
C LEU A 145 5.72 7.31 11.19
N ALA A 146 4.57 7.50 11.83
CA ALA A 146 3.25 7.34 11.21
C ALA A 146 2.62 8.69 10.77
N VAL A 147 2.74 9.74 11.58
CA VAL A 147 2.03 11.01 11.37
C VAL A 147 2.90 12.02 10.63
N ASP A 148 4.09 12.31 11.16
CA ASP A 148 4.97 13.34 10.58
C ASP A 148 5.41 12.94 9.17
N THR A 149 5.78 11.68 8.96
CA THR A 149 6.17 11.14 7.65
C THR A 149 5.08 11.33 6.60
N HIS A 150 3.83 10.99 6.92
CA HIS A 150 2.69 11.12 6.02
C HIS A 150 2.40 12.62 5.76
N ALA A 151 2.40 13.45 6.80
CA ALA A 151 2.13 14.88 6.68
C ALA A 151 3.19 15.62 5.87
N ILE A 152 4.48 15.35 6.10
CA ILE A 152 5.61 15.94 5.36
C ILE A 152 5.54 15.51 3.89
N THR A 153 5.27 14.23 3.63
CA THR A 153 5.16 13.70 2.26
C THR A 153 4.02 14.35 1.51
N SER A 154 2.82 14.36 2.09
CA SER A 154 1.64 15.00 1.50
C SER A 154 1.84 16.50 1.31
N HIS A 155 2.44 17.21 2.27
CA HIS A 155 2.72 18.65 2.14
C HIS A 155 3.52 18.99 0.87
N HIS A 156 4.52 18.17 0.54
CA HIS A 156 5.36 18.40 -0.64
C HIS A 156 4.76 17.83 -1.93
N ALA A 157 4.13 16.66 -1.89
CA ALA A 157 3.67 15.95 -3.07
C ALA A 157 2.32 16.44 -3.61
N LEU A 158 1.40 16.87 -2.74
CA LEU A 158 0.04 17.25 -3.15
C LEU A 158 -0.02 18.44 -4.12
N PRO A 159 0.81 19.50 -4.01
CA PRO A 159 0.84 20.56 -5.02
C PRO A 159 1.12 20.05 -6.43
N LEU A 160 2.02 19.07 -6.59
CA LEU A 160 2.31 18.46 -7.89
C LEU A 160 1.16 17.56 -8.36
N LEU A 161 0.60 16.76 -7.45
CA LEU A 161 -0.53 15.86 -7.73
C LEU A 161 -1.76 16.62 -8.24
N LEU A 162 -2.06 17.77 -7.62
CA LEU A 162 -3.20 18.61 -7.98
C LEU A 162 -3.05 19.40 -9.29
N ARG A 163 -1.90 19.34 -9.97
CA ARG A 163 -1.74 19.97 -11.30
C ARG A 163 -2.52 19.23 -12.38
N THR A 164 -2.83 17.97 -12.15
CA THR A 164 -3.63 17.15 -13.07
C THR A 164 -4.89 16.65 -12.35
N PRO A 165 -6.09 16.82 -12.93
CA PRO A 165 -7.30 16.24 -12.37
C PRO A 165 -7.23 14.72 -12.25
N GLY A 166 -7.92 14.15 -11.28
CA GLY A 166 -8.03 12.70 -11.07
C GLY A 166 -6.89 12.09 -10.25
N GLY A 167 -6.12 12.89 -9.51
CA GLY A 167 -5.09 12.37 -8.62
C GLY A 167 -5.65 11.54 -7.46
N LEU A 168 -4.94 10.50 -7.05
CA LEU A 168 -5.31 9.59 -5.97
C LEU A 168 -4.27 9.64 -4.84
N VAL A 169 -4.74 9.78 -3.61
CA VAL A 169 -3.94 9.69 -2.39
C VAL A 169 -4.44 8.53 -1.54
N VAL A 170 -3.54 7.62 -1.20
CA VAL A 170 -3.82 6.47 -0.34
C VAL A 170 -2.99 6.59 0.94
N GLU A 171 -3.69 6.71 2.05
CA GLU A 171 -3.12 6.70 3.40
C GLU A 171 -3.20 5.27 3.95
N MET A 172 -2.08 4.54 3.93
CA MET A 172 -2.06 3.15 4.39
C MET A 172 -2.04 3.07 5.90
N THR A 173 -2.98 2.31 6.46
CA THR A 173 -3.16 2.11 7.91
C THR A 173 -3.31 0.63 8.24
N ASP A 174 -3.54 0.33 9.52
CA ASP A 174 -3.97 -0.97 10.00
C ASP A 174 -5.27 -0.80 10.80
N GLY A 175 -6.35 -1.38 10.29
CA GLY A 175 -7.69 -1.25 10.84
C GLY A 175 -8.60 -0.32 10.03
N THR A 176 -9.89 -0.61 10.04
CA THR A 176 -10.91 0.29 9.48
C THR A 176 -11.35 1.33 10.52
N ALA A 177 -11.92 2.45 10.07
CA ALA A 177 -12.52 3.45 10.96
C ALA A 177 -13.60 2.86 11.87
N GLU A 178 -14.39 1.90 11.36
CA GLU A 178 -15.39 1.21 12.17
C GLU A 178 -14.76 0.34 13.26
N TYR A 179 -13.73 -0.44 12.90
CA TYR A 179 -13.08 -1.35 13.83
C TYR A 179 -12.26 -0.60 14.88
N ASN A 180 -11.36 0.29 14.47
CA ASN A 180 -10.51 1.07 15.37
C ASN A 180 -11.30 2.09 16.21
N GLY A 181 -12.45 2.56 15.73
CA GLY A 181 -13.31 3.47 16.49
C GLY A 181 -13.98 2.82 17.71
N LYS A 182 -14.00 1.48 17.78
CA LYS A 182 -14.65 0.71 18.86
C LYS A 182 -13.69 -0.26 19.56
N THR A 183 -12.50 -0.46 19.01
CA THR A 183 -11.57 -1.51 19.45
C THR A 183 -10.21 -0.89 19.74
N TYR A 184 -9.78 -0.98 21.00
CA TYR A 184 -8.44 -0.60 21.41
C TYR A 184 -7.43 -1.60 20.83
N ARG A 185 -6.36 -1.10 20.20
CA ARG A 185 -5.34 -1.92 19.51
C ARG A 185 -4.18 -2.34 20.41
N ASP A 186 -4.47 -2.68 21.68
CA ASP A 186 -3.54 -3.26 22.67
C ASP A 186 -2.26 -2.46 23.01
N SER A 187 -2.10 -1.26 22.43
CA SER A 187 -1.03 -0.30 22.75
C SER A 187 -1.47 1.12 22.41
N PHE A 188 -1.36 2.05 23.36
CA PHE A 188 -1.82 3.44 23.21
C PHE A 188 -1.19 4.14 22.00
N PHE A 189 0.13 4.04 21.83
CA PHE A 189 0.83 4.72 20.75
C PHE A 189 0.56 4.08 19.39
N TYR A 190 0.43 2.75 19.35
CA TYR A 190 0.04 2.03 18.14
C TYR A 190 -1.38 2.40 17.70
N ASP A 191 -2.32 2.34 18.63
CA ASP A 191 -3.72 2.71 18.44
C ASP A 191 -3.85 4.15 17.92
N LEU A 192 -3.20 5.10 18.59
CA LEU A 192 -3.19 6.50 18.19
C LEU A 192 -2.55 6.72 16.82
N ALA A 193 -1.45 6.03 16.50
CA ALA A 193 -0.80 6.12 15.19
C ALA A 193 -1.75 5.67 14.06
N LYS A 194 -2.40 4.52 14.20
CA LYS A 194 -3.30 3.98 13.15
C LYS A 194 -4.61 4.77 13.05
N ALA A 195 -5.14 5.27 14.17
CA ALA A 195 -6.29 6.16 14.19
C ALA A 195 -5.98 7.52 13.53
N ALA A 196 -4.77 8.06 13.72
CA ALA A 196 -4.35 9.30 13.08
C ALA A 196 -4.35 9.18 11.55
N VAL A 197 -3.81 8.09 10.99
CA VAL A 197 -3.78 7.87 9.53
C VAL A 197 -5.18 7.78 8.93
N LEU A 198 -6.12 7.09 9.60
CA LEU A 198 -7.54 7.09 9.22
C LEU A 198 -8.10 8.52 9.14
N ARG A 199 -7.79 9.35 10.15
CA ARG A 199 -8.23 10.74 10.22
C ARG A 199 -7.58 11.62 9.16
N MET A 200 -6.32 11.33 8.77
CA MET A 200 -5.62 12.02 7.70
C MET A 200 -6.28 11.78 6.34
N GLY A 201 -6.60 10.52 5.99
CA GLY A 201 -7.33 10.20 4.76
C GLY A 201 -8.67 10.92 4.67
N PHE A 202 -9.45 10.94 5.76
CA PHE A 202 -10.71 11.68 5.83
C PHE A 202 -10.53 13.20 5.71
N SER A 203 -9.52 13.79 6.36
CA SER A 203 -9.19 15.23 6.22
C SER A 203 -8.81 15.58 4.79
N LEU A 204 -7.88 14.83 4.20
CA LEU A 204 -7.40 15.07 2.84
C LEU A 204 -8.55 14.97 1.83
N GLY A 205 -9.51 14.07 2.06
CA GLY A 205 -10.69 13.98 1.20
C GLY A 205 -11.48 15.30 1.11
N HIS A 206 -11.56 16.06 2.21
CA HIS A 206 -12.22 17.38 2.21
C HIS A 206 -11.43 18.44 1.45
N GLU A 207 -10.10 18.35 1.45
CA GLU A 207 -9.23 19.33 0.79
C GLU A 207 -9.05 19.04 -0.71
N LEU A 208 -8.96 17.76 -1.07
CA LEU A 208 -8.67 17.28 -2.43
C LEU A 208 -9.94 17.09 -3.26
N GLY A 209 -11.05 16.66 -2.66
CA GLY A 209 -12.32 16.42 -3.36
C GLY A 209 -12.80 17.60 -4.21
N PRO A 210 -12.93 18.82 -3.63
CA PRO A 210 -13.30 20.02 -4.38
C PRO A 210 -12.34 20.41 -5.50
N ARG A 211 -11.14 19.81 -5.54
CA ARG A 211 -10.08 20.05 -6.53
C ARG A 211 -9.97 18.93 -7.57
N GLY A 212 -10.91 17.98 -7.56
CA GLY A 212 -10.96 16.88 -8.53
C GLY A 212 -9.96 15.76 -8.27
N ALA A 213 -9.50 15.61 -7.02
CA ALA A 213 -8.67 14.49 -6.58
C ALA A 213 -9.36 13.71 -5.46
N THR A 214 -8.89 12.49 -5.21
CA THR A 214 -9.47 11.57 -4.22
C THR A 214 -8.45 11.23 -3.16
N ALA A 215 -8.84 11.26 -1.89
CA ALA A 215 -8.06 10.68 -0.79
C ALA A 215 -8.84 9.57 -0.11
N VAL A 216 -8.17 8.48 0.23
CA VAL A 216 -8.73 7.36 1.00
C VAL A 216 -7.75 6.90 2.06
N ALA A 217 -8.25 6.37 3.16
CA ALA A 217 -7.47 5.49 4.01
C ALA A 217 -7.70 4.04 3.59
N LEU A 218 -6.64 3.23 3.51
CA LEU A 218 -6.71 1.83 3.11
C LEU A 218 -5.94 0.95 4.10
N THR A 219 -6.54 -0.17 4.48
CA THR A 219 -5.89 -1.18 5.33
C THR A 219 -5.81 -2.52 4.58
N PRO A 220 -4.67 -3.24 4.66
CA PRO A 220 -4.66 -4.66 4.40
C PRO A 220 -5.41 -5.40 5.51
N GLY A 221 -5.72 -6.67 5.28
CA GLY A 221 -6.07 -7.64 6.31
C GLY A 221 -4.84 -8.11 7.10
N TRP A 222 -4.82 -9.38 7.51
CA TRP A 222 -3.65 -9.95 8.20
C TRP A 222 -2.53 -10.17 7.18
N LEU A 223 -1.61 -9.20 7.10
CA LEU A 223 -0.61 -9.14 6.04
C LEU A 223 0.52 -10.16 6.25
N ARG A 224 0.80 -10.97 5.22
CA ARG A 224 2.01 -11.80 5.12
C ARG A 224 3.23 -10.98 4.72
N SER A 225 3.60 -10.00 5.53
CA SER A 225 4.84 -9.24 5.34
C SER A 225 6.05 -10.11 5.62
N GLU A 226 7.22 -9.71 5.13
CA GLU A 226 8.47 -10.43 5.39
C GLU A 226 8.75 -10.52 6.90
N LEU A 227 8.41 -9.48 7.67
CA LEU A 227 8.53 -9.51 9.14
C LEU A 227 7.58 -10.52 9.78
N MET A 228 6.33 -10.61 9.31
CA MET A 228 5.36 -11.57 9.85
C MET A 228 5.71 -13.01 9.50
N LEU A 229 6.20 -13.26 8.29
CA LEU A 229 6.67 -14.58 7.86
C LEU A 229 7.89 -15.01 8.68
N ASP A 230 8.86 -14.11 8.90
CA ASP A 230 10.01 -14.35 9.78
C ASP A 230 9.59 -14.64 11.23
N HIS A 231 8.62 -13.88 11.75
CA HIS A 231 8.08 -14.08 13.10
C HIS A 231 7.54 -15.49 13.31
N PHE A 232 6.85 -16.04 12.31
CA PHE A 232 6.33 -17.41 12.34
C PHE A 232 7.35 -18.46 11.87
N GLY A 233 8.53 -18.06 11.38
CA GLY A 233 9.55 -18.97 10.85
C GLY A 233 9.13 -19.71 9.58
N VAL A 234 8.30 -19.07 8.75
CA VAL A 234 7.76 -19.63 7.49
C VAL A 234 8.10 -18.73 6.30
N THR A 235 7.89 -19.22 5.08
CA THR A 235 7.99 -18.44 3.84
C THR A 235 6.60 -18.23 3.24
N GLU A 236 6.50 -17.46 2.16
CA GLU A 236 5.23 -17.34 1.42
C GLU A 236 4.78 -18.70 0.83
N GLU A 237 5.70 -19.60 0.49
CA GLU A 237 5.34 -20.95 0.02
C GLU A 237 4.84 -21.84 1.16
N THR A 238 5.32 -21.62 2.38
CA THR A 238 5.04 -22.47 3.56
C THR A 238 4.18 -21.80 4.61
N TRP A 239 3.57 -20.64 4.33
CA TRP A 239 2.86 -19.82 5.33
C TRP A 239 1.78 -20.59 6.11
N ARG A 240 1.17 -21.60 5.48
CA ARG A 240 0.15 -22.47 6.10
C ARG A 240 0.70 -23.30 7.26
N ASP A 241 2.01 -23.48 7.38
CA ASP A 241 2.62 -24.12 8.55
C ASP A 241 2.46 -23.28 9.83
N ALA A 242 2.33 -21.96 9.71
CA ALA A 242 2.07 -21.06 10.84
C ALA A 242 0.71 -21.34 11.50
N LEU A 243 -0.24 -21.97 10.79
CA LEU A 243 -1.57 -22.32 11.31
C LEU A 243 -1.53 -23.31 12.47
N LYS A 244 -0.42 -24.04 12.64
CA LYS A 244 -0.19 -24.92 13.79
C LYS A 244 -0.08 -24.13 15.09
N ALA A 245 0.50 -22.94 15.02
CA ALA A 245 0.70 -22.05 16.16
C ALA A 245 -0.40 -20.99 16.26
N GLU A 246 -0.79 -20.40 15.13
CA GLU A 246 -1.82 -19.38 15.03
C GLU A 246 -2.86 -19.75 13.95
N PRO A 247 -3.91 -20.52 14.30
CA PRO A 247 -4.92 -20.96 13.34
C PRO A 247 -5.65 -19.81 12.63
N HIS A 248 -5.79 -18.64 13.26
CA HIS A 248 -6.49 -17.50 12.64
C HIS A 248 -5.68 -16.85 11.51
N PHE A 249 -4.37 -17.11 11.42
CA PHE A 249 -3.55 -16.68 10.28
C PHE A 249 -4.02 -17.24 8.94
N ALA A 250 -4.98 -18.19 8.93
CA ALA A 250 -5.66 -18.69 7.75
C ALA A 250 -6.38 -17.60 6.95
N ILE A 251 -6.74 -16.48 7.58
CA ILE A 251 -7.36 -15.32 6.91
C ILE A 251 -6.33 -14.37 6.27
N SER A 252 -5.04 -14.69 6.37
CA SER A 252 -3.98 -13.79 5.90
C SER A 252 -3.99 -13.56 4.38
N GLU A 253 -3.44 -12.43 3.97
CA GLU A 253 -3.32 -11.99 2.59
C GLU A 253 -1.88 -11.64 2.23
N THR A 254 -1.53 -11.76 0.95
CA THR A 254 -0.22 -11.27 0.48
C THR A 254 -0.17 -9.74 0.38
N PRO A 255 1.04 -9.16 0.37
CA PRO A 255 1.22 -7.77 -0.06
C PRO A 255 0.68 -7.46 -1.46
N SER A 256 0.66 -8.44 -2.38
CA SER A 256 0.06 -8.25 -3.71
C SER A 256 -1.45 -8.00 -3.64
N TYR A 257 -2.16 -8.57 -2.67
CA TYR A 257 -3.61 -8.39 -2.57
C TYR A 257 -4.01 -6.94 -2.29
N VAL A 258 -3.38 -6.30 -1.31
CA VAL A 258 -3.58 -4.86 -1.06
C VAL A 258 -2.98 -4.00 -2.18
N GLY A 259 -1.92 -4.46 -2.84
CA GLY A 259 -1.40 -3.79 -4.04
C GLY A 259 -2.41 -3.75 -5.19
N ARG A 260 -3.14 -4.84 -5.42
CA ARG A 260 -4.22 -4.91 -6.41
C ARG A 260 -5.38 -3.99 -6.07
N ALA A 261 -5.70 -3.82 -4.79
CA ALA A 261 -6.68 -2.82 -4.35
C ALA A 261 -6.28 -1.40 -4.76
N VAL A 262 -5.02 -1.00 -4.54
CA VAL A 262 -4.53 0.33 -4.94
C VAL A 262 -4.51 0.49 -6.46
N ALA A 263 -4.06 -0.53 -7.20
CA ALA A 263 -4.08 -0.50 -8.66
C ALA A 263 -5.50 -0.38 -9.23
N ALA A 264 -6.47 -1.09 -8.63
CA ALA A 264 -7.87 -1.01 -9.02
C ALA A 264 -8.47 0.38 -8.74
N LEU A 265 -8.21 0.96 -7.56
CA LEU A 265 -8.62 2.34 -7.26
C LEU A 265 -8.01 3.34 -8.24
N ALA A 266 -6.72 3.19 -8.57
CA ALA A 266 -6.03 4.09 -9.48
C ALA A 266 -6.55 4.02 -10.93
N ALA A 267 -7.08 2.85 -11.34
CA ALA A 267 -7.65 2.63 -12.66
C ALA A 267 -9.15 2.96 -12.74
N ASP A 268 -9.80 3.22 -11.62
CA ASP A 268 -11.24 3.42 -11.56
C ASP A 268 -11.64 4.86 -11.97
N PRO A 269 -12.39 5.04 -13.08
CA PRO A 269 -12.85 6.35 -13.51
C PRO A 269 -13.81 7.03 -12.51
N GLU A 270 -14.48 6.24 -11.67
CA GLU A 270 -15.45 6.68 -10.66
C GLU A 270 -14.86 6.64 -9.23
N VAL A 271 -13.52 6.65 -9.09
CA VAL A 271 -12.82 6.54 -7.80
C VAL A 271 -13.25 7.61 -6.79
N ALA A 272 -13.74 8.77 -7.26
CA ALA A 272 -14.21 9.87 -6.41
C ALA A 272 -15.36 9.47 -5.45
N ARG A 273 -16.12 8.40 -5.73
CA ARG A 273 -17.14 7.88 -4.81
C ARG A 273 -16.56 7.40 -3.48
N TRP A 274 -15.26 7.10 -3.44
CA TRP A 274 -14.55 6.65 -2.25
C TRP A 274 -13.96 7.78 -1.42
N ASN A 275 -14.01 9.02 -1.91
CA ASN A 275 -13.29 10.14 -1.32
C ASN A 275 -13.62 10.34 0.17
N GLY A 276 -12.58 10.44 1.00
CA GLY A 276 -12.65 10.52 2.46
C GLY A 276 -12.97 9.20 3.16
N GLY A 277 -13.09 8.09 2.42
CA GLY A 277 -13.46 6.77 2.93
C GLY A 277 -12.32 6.03 3.64
N SER A 278 -12.72 5.09 4.50
CA SER A 278 -11.86 4.08 5.12
C SER A 278 -12.18 2.73 4.50
N LEU A 279 -11.22 2.15 3.77
CA LEU A 279 -11.42 0.97 2.92
C LEU A 279 -10.53 -0.19 3.38
N SER A 280 -10.90 -1.41 3.00
CA SER A 280 -10.04 -2.60 3.15
C SER A 280 -9.77 -3.27 1.80
N SER A 281 -8.62 -3.95 1.70
CA SER A 281 -8.29 -4.80 0.54
C SER A 281 -9.41 -5.82 0.24
N GLY A 282 -9.97 -6.46 1.28
CA GLY A 282 -11.08 -7.41 1.16
C GLY A 282 -12.37 -6.80 0.61
N GLN A 283 -12.75 -5.59 1.05
CA GLN A 283 -13.89 -4.86 0.49
C GLN A 283 -13.67 -4.55 -0.99
N LEU A 284 -12.48 -4.03 -1.31
CA LEU A 284 -12.16 -3.62 -2.68
C LEU A 284 -12.02 -4.82 -3.62
N ALA A 285 -11.62 -5.99 -3.13
CA ALA A 285 -11.61 -7.23 -3.91
C ALA A 285 -13.02 -7.67 -4.31
N GLN A 286 -14.00 -7.49 -3.43
CA GLN A 286 -15.41 -7.77 -3.74
C GLN A 286 -15.95 -6.77 -4.77
N GLU A 287 -15.63 -5.48 -4.61
CA GLU A 287 -16.05 -4.41 -5.52
C GLU A 287 -15.44 -4.57 -6.93
N TYR A 288 -14.13 -4.73 -7.01
CA TYR A 288 -13.38 -4.72 -8.28
C TYR A 288 -13.13 -6.11 -8.87
N GLY A 289 -13.42 -7.17 -8.12
CA GLY A 289 -13.35 -8.55 -8.62
C GLY A 289 -11.93 -9.10 -8.80
N PHE A 290 -10.94 -8.63 -8.05
CA PHE A 290 -9.59 -9.24 -8.01
C PHE A 290 -9.46 -10.28 -6.89
N SER A 291 -8.44 -11.13 -6.99
CA SER A 291 -8.11 -12.15 -5.98
C SER A 291 -6.66 -12.01 -5.50
N ASP A 292 -6.30 -12.69 -4.42
CA ASP A 292 -4.92 -12.87 -3.95
C ASP A 292 -4.15 -13.83 -4.87
N LEU A 293 -2.86 -14.04 -4.63
CA LEU A 293 -1.98 -14.89 -5.45
C LEU A 293 -2.43 -16.36 -5.48
N ASP A 294 -3.06 -16.86 -4.41
CA ASP A 294 -3.59 -18.22 -4.34
C ASP A 294 -5.05 -18.33 -4.83
N GLY A 295 -5.59 -17.27 -5.43
CA GLY A 295 -6.95 -17.20 -5.95
C GLY A 295 -8.04 -16.85 -4.92
N SER A 296 -7.69 -16.77 -3.64
CA SER A 296 -8.62 -16.39 -2.57
C SER A 296 -9.01 -14.91 -2.57
N ARG A 297 -10.02 -14.54 -1.79
CA ARG A 297 -10.43 -13.16 -1.51
C ARG A 297 -10.67 -12.95 -0.01
N PRO A 298 -9.60 -12.86 0.79
CA PRO A 298 -9.73 -12.66 2.23
C PRO A 298 -10.55 -11.41 2.56
N ASP A 299 -11.54 -11.57 3.44
CA ASP A 299 -12.34 -10.52 4.08
C ASP A 299 -11.98 -10.48 5.57
N ALA A 300 -10.75 -10.03 5.83
CA ALA A 300 -10.13 -10.15 7.14
C ALA A 300 -10.88 -9.38 8.23
N PHE A 301 -11.36 -8.16 7.98
CA PHE A 301 -12.04 -7.38 9.02
C PHE A 301 -13.40 -7.95 9.39
N ARG A 302 -14.15 -8.50 8.43
CA ARG A 302 -15.38 -9.23 8.75
C ARG A 302 -15.08 -10.48 9.57
N TYR A 303 -14.06 -11.23 9.20
CA TYR A 303 -13.59 -12.40 9.94
C TYR A 303 -13.15 -12.06 11.38
N LEU A 304 -12.38 -10.99 11.55
CA LEU A 304 -11.92 -10.53 12.87
C LEU A 304 -13.10 -10.22 13.79
N VAL A 305 -14.14 -9.57 13.28
CA VAL A 305 -15.33 -9.20 14.06
C VAL A 305 -16.24 -10.40 14.34
N GLU A 306 -16.45 -11.28 13.36
CA GLU A 306 -17.46 -12.34 13.46
C GLU A 306 -16.92 -13.67 14.01
N VAL A 307 -15.62 -13.91 13.88
CA VAL A 307 -14.97 -15.20 14.22
C VAL A 307 -13.92 -15.02 15.32
N GLN A 308 -12.84 -14.28 15.05
CA GLN A 308 -11.70 -14.21 15.98
C GLN A 308 -12.02 -13.44 17.26
N GLY A 309 -12.59 -12.25 17.16
CA GLY A 309 -12.95 -11.40 18.31
C GLY A 309 -13.88 -12.09 19.32
N PRO A 310 -14.91 -12.82 18.88
CA PRO A 310 -15.75 -13.64 19.77
C PRO A 310 -15.09 -14.93 20.29
N GLY A 311 -13.84 -15.24 19.89
CA GLY A 311 -13.10 -16.44 20.32
C GLY A 311 -13.59 -17.75 19.71
N LYS A 312 -14.17 -17.71 18.50
CA LYS A 312 -14.60 -18.94 17.79
C LYS A 312 -13.41 -19.66 17.17
N PRO A 313 -13.50 -20.99 16.93
CA PRO A 313 -12.47 -21.72 16.19
C PRO A 313 -12.23 -21.10 14.81
N ALA A 314 -10.99 -21.16 14.34
CA ALA A 314 -10.63 -20.64 13.03
C ALA A 314 -11.36 -21.40 11.90
N ASP A 315 -12.31 -20.71 11.26
CA ASP A 315 -13.03 -21.19 10.08
C ASP A 315 -13.19 -20.03 9.09
N VAL A 316 -12.45 -20.10 7.98
CA VAL A 316 -12.45 -19.06 6.94
C VAL A 316 -13.56 -19.23 5.91
N THR A 317 -14.46 -20.21 6.08
CA THR A 317 -15.56 -20.47 5.14
C THR A 317 -16.43 -19.23 4.97
N GLY A 318 -16.50 -18.73 3.73
CA GLY A 318 -17.23 -17.51 3.37
C GLY A 318 -16.43 -16.21 3.54
N TYR A 319 -15.22 -16.26 4.12
CA TYR A 319 -14.34 -15.10 4.33
C TYR A 319 -13.06 -15.17 3.48
N ARG A 320 -12.83 -16.20 2.67
CA ARG A 320 -11.62 -16.42 1.86
C ARG A 320 -11.96 -17.01 0.49
#